data_AF-A0AAV1I0J7-F1
#
_entry.id   AF-A0AAV1I0J7-F1
#
_cell.length_a   1.000
_cell.length_b   1.000
_cell.length_c   1.000
_cell.angle_alpha   90.00
_cell.angle_beta   90.00
_cell.angle_gamma   90.00
#
_symmetry.space_group_name_H-M   'P 1'
#
loop_
_entity.id
_entity.type
_entity.pdbx_description
1 polymer ?
#
loop_
_entity_poly.entity_id
_entity_poly.type
_entity_poly.pdbx_seq_one_letter_code
_entity_poly.pdbx_strand_id
1 'polypeptide(L)'
;MWLLRGSHDEEVRLPVPAVPFEEVAPISLPNDRVTQQLSSIRNFRDLASACTSITPGKIFRCACPYQASCGELETLLNSLGVQRLVDLRTDYEWNEDVPSQCVAAATVWKAKEIGRNIYEMEKIVDGKPDGLSIFRISLQAWKKYTRALVQRLPFHRSLPILFWLLLARLLRWKPPVPQIRDRVIRESNREGLRGMYTTVLDGFKGEIACTLRVILEAVERGEPVTFFCKLGKDRTGLISMLVLSCCGASEQDIISDYVRSRDIPDLHKDRSLKKLVGFDAKKFSQAPAHAMHAALQHLRCRYGGTRRYLAEACGFSLNEQQLLAKGLRTGVSLM
;
A
#
# COMPACT_ATOMS: atom_id res chain seq x y z
N MET A 1 44.01 14.65 25.52
CA MET A 1 43.81 15.65 24.46
C MET A 1 44.30 15.08 23.14
N TRP A 2 43.41 14.59 22.27
CA TRP A 2 43.59 14.57 20.81
C TRP A 2 42.19 14.28 20.21
N LEU A 3 41.49 15.40 20.05
CA LEU A 3 40.37 15.76 19.18
C LEU A 3 39.66 14.67 18.35
N LEU A 4 38.39 14.50 18.72
CA LEU A 4 37.21 14.28 17.87
C LEU A 4 37.41 14.66 16.39
N ARG A 5 37.51 13.67 15.50
CA ARG A 5 37.10 13.85 14.10
C ARG A 5 35.64 13.41 13.99
N GLY A 6 34.77 14.40 13.77
CA GLY A 6 33.38 14.18 13.40
C GLY A 6 33.34 13.37 12.12
N SER A 7 32.77 12.17 12.20
CA SER A 7 32.29 11.44 11.04
C SER A 7 31.14 12.26 10.45
N HIS A 8 31.44 13.00 9.38
CA HIS A 8 30.43 13.59 8.52
C HIS A 8 29.41 12.51 8.14
N ASP A 9 28.12 12.87 8.25
CA ASP A 9 27.00 12.14 7.63
C ASP A 9 27.25 12.06 6.12
N GLU A 10 28.05 11.10 5.66
CA GLU A 10 27.99 10.66 4.27
C GLU A 10 26.68 9.92 4.10
N GLU A 11 25.69 10.62 3.54
CA GLU A 11 24.61 9.96 2.81
C GLU A 11 25.25 8.93 1.88
N VAL A 12 25.09 7.65 2.20
CA VAL A 12 25.37 6.56 1.26
C VAL A 12 24.40 6.75 0.09
N ARG A 13 24.81 7.58 -0.87
CA ARG A 13 24.23 7.64 -2.21
C ARG A 13 24.55 6.28 -2.82
N LEU A 14 23.59 5.37 -2.71
CA LEU A 14 23.62 4.17 -3.53
C LEU A 14 23.76 4.63 -4.98
N PRO A 15 24.70 4.08 -5.76
CA PRO A 15 24.84 4.45 -7.16
C PRO A 15 23.48 4.23 -7.82
N VAL A 16 22.91 5.32 -8.34
CA VAL A 16 21.80 5.22 -9.29
C VAL A 16 22.33 4.34 -10.41
N PRO A 17 21.63 3.27 -10.82
CA PRO A 17 22.11 2.40 -11.88
C PRO A 17 22.51 3.28 -13.08
N ALA A 18 23.73 3.06 -13.59
CA ALA A 18 24.29 3.81 -14.71
C ALA A 18 23.47 3.64 -16.01
N VAL A 19 22.60 2.64 -16.04
CA VAL A 19 21.63 2.40 -17.10
C VAL A 19 20.28 3.01 -16.68
N PRO A 20 19.70 3.93 -17.47
CA PRO A 20 18.35 4.43 -17.24
C PRO A 20 17.38 3.27 -17.11
N PHE A 21 16.49 3.32 -16.12
CA PHE A 21 15.40 2.38 -16.06
C PHE A 21 14.51 2.58 -17.29
N GLU A 22 14.44 1.57 -18.15
CA GLU A 22 13.61 1.60 -19.34
C GLU A 22 12.16 1.29 -18.94
N GLU A 23 11.27 2.28 -19.08
CA GLU A 23 9.85 2.13 -18.76
C GLU A 23 9.19 1.20 -19.77
N VAL A 24 8.56 0.12 -19.30
CA VAL A 24 7.81 -0.81 -20.13
C VAL A 24 6.39 -0.27 -20.33
N ALA A 25 5.97 -0.18 -21.60
CA ALA A 25 4.62 0.25 -21.94
C ALA A 25 3.57 -0.73 -21.39
N PRO A 26 2.39 -0.26 -20.93
CA PRO A 26 1.35 -1.14 -20.44
C PRO A 26 0.81 -2.04 -21.57
N ILE A 27 0.52 -3.29 -21.21
CA ILE A 27 -0.10 -4.26 -22.12
C ILE A 27 -1.55 -3.80 -22.36
N SER A 28 -1.98 -3.73 -23.62
CA SER A 28 -3.38 -3.45 -23.94
C SER A 28 -4.25 -4.66 -23.63
N LEU A 29 -5.38 -4.41 -22.99
CA LEU A 29 -6.28 -5.42 -22.48
C LEU A 29 -7.68 -5.33 -23.12
N PRO A 30 -8.43 -6.45 -23.19
CA PRO A 30 -9.80 -6.44 -23.71
C PRO A 30 -10.75 -5.49 -22.95
N ASN A 31 -10.50 -5.26 -21.67
CA ASN A 31 -11.32 -4.40 -20.81
C ASN A 31 -10.87 -2.92 -20.79
N ASP A 32 -9.84 -2.53 -21.56
CA ASP A 32 -9.32 -1.15 -21.59
C ASP A 32 -10.42 -0.12 -21.88
N ARG A 33 -11.37 -0.44 -22.76
CA ARG A 33 -12.50 0.46 -23.08
C ARG A 33 -13.38 0.75 -21.87
N VAL A 34 -13.58 -0.25 -21.00
CA VAL A 34 -14.40 -0.11 -19.79
C VAL A 34 -13.60 0.64 -18.72
N THR A 35 -12.32 0.32 -18.55
CA THR A 35 -11.47 1.00 -17.56
C THR A 35 -11.26 2.49 -17.90
N GLN A 36 -11.21 2.86 -19.17
CA GLN A 36 -11.14 4.25 -19.64
C GLN A 36 -12.40 5.07 -19.29
N GLN A 37 -13.55 4.43 -19.08
CA GLN A 37 -14.78 5.12 -18.67
C GLN A 37 -14.75 5.56 -17.20
N LEU A 38 -13.86 4.96 -16.38
CA LEU A 38 -13.71 5.22 -14.95
C LEU A 38 -12.78 6.43 -14.67
N SER A 39 -12.89 7.48 -15.47
CA SER A 39 -11.98 8.63 -15.46
C SER A 39 -11.93 9.42 -14.14
N SER A 40 -13.01 9.44 -13.36
CA SER A 40 -13.04 10.08 -12.03
C SER A 40 -12.40 9.20 -10.95
N ILE A 41 -12.41 7.87 -11.12
CA ILE A 41 -11.66 6.95 -10.28
C ILE A 41 -10.19 7.06 -10.68
N ARG A 42 -9.51 8.03 -10.09
CA ARG A 42 -8.11 8.32 -10.41
C ARG A 42 -7.23 7.09 -10.23
N ASN A 43 -6.19 7.00 -11.06
CA ASN A 43 -5.18 5.95 -10.97
C ASN A 43 -5.73 4.52 -11.11
N PHE A 44 -6.94 4.36 -11.65
CA PHE A 44 -7.57 3.07 -11.88
C PHE A 44 -6.87 2.32 -13.02
N ARG A 45 -6.59 1.04 -12.80
CA ARG A 45 -6.13 0.10 -13.84
C ARG A 45 -6.26 -1.35 -13.41
N ASP A 46 -6.35 -2.21 -14.39
CA ASP A 46 -6.18 -3.65 -14.26
C ASP A 46 -4.70 -4.00 -14.07
N LEU A 47 -4.39 -4.84 -13.07
CA LEU A 47 -3.02 -5.24 -12.81
C LEU A 47 -2.45 -6.17 -13.90
N ALA A 48 -3.31 -6.81 -14.70
CA ALA A 48 -2.89 -7.58 -15.89
C ALA A 48 -2.16 -6.72 -16.93
N SER A 49 -2.38 -5.39 -16.93
CA SER A 49 -1.68 -4.48 -17.85
C SER A 49 -0.18 -4.35 -17.52
N ALA A 50 0.26 -4.85 -16.37
CA ALA A 50 1.65 -4.88 -15.94
C ALA A 50 2.33 -6.23 -16.21
N CYS A 51 1.59 -7.34 -16.31
CA CYS A 51 2.17 -8.66 -16.48
C CYS A 51 1.22 -9.60 -17.23
N THR A 52 1.70 -10.15 -18.35
CA THR A 52 0.93 -11.07 -19.21
C THR A 52 0.49 -12.37 -18.53
N SER A 53 1.12 -12.72 -17.40
CA SER A 53 0.73 -13.91 -16.65
C SER A 53 -0.59 -13.74 -15.89
N ILE A 54 -1.06 -12.52 -15.65
CA ILE A 54 -2.32 -12.27 -14.95
C ILE A 54 -3.46 -12.22 -15.98
N THR A 55 -4.53 -12.96 -15.69
CA THR A 55 -5.75 -12.92 -16.51
C THR A 55 -6.44 -11.56 -16.34
N PRO A 56 -6.77 -10.85 -17.44
CA PRO A 56 -7.49 -9.58 -17.36
C PRO A 56 -8.84 -9.72 -16.64
N GLY A 57 -9.22 -8.69 -15.90
CA GLY A 57 -10.51 -8.57 -15.23
C GLY A 57 -10.56 -9.16 -13.83
N LYS A 58 -9.47 -9.72 -13.30
CA LYS A 58 -9.47 -10.39 -11.98
C LYS A 58 -9.07 -9.47 -10.83
N ILE A 59 -8.17 -8.53 -11.07
CA ILE A 59 -7.60 -7.71 -10.01
C ILE A 59 -7.30 -6.30 -10.51
N PHE A 60 -7.83 -5.32 -9.79
CA PHE A 60 -7.70 -3.91 -10.11
C PHE A 60 -7.08 -3.14 -8.94
N ARG A 61 -6.45 -2.01 -9.28
CA ARG A 61 -5.94 -1.05 -8.31
C ARG A 61 -6.40 0.36 -8.67
N CYS A 62 -6.62 1.19 -7.67
CA CYS A 62 -7.03 2.59 -7.88
C CYS A 62 -6.73 3.51 -6.70
N ALA A 63 -6.99 4.82 -6.87
CA ALA A 63 -7.20 5.75 -5.78
C ALA A 63 -8.56 5.52 -5.10
N CYS A 64 -8.82 6.18 -3.96
CA CYS A 64 -10.07 6.02 -3.22
C CYS A 64 -11.29 6.27 -4.13
N PRO A 65 -12.15 5.26 -4.38
CA PRO A 65 -13.27 5.38 -5.31
C PRO A 65 -14.51 6.03 -4.68
N TYR A 66 -14.50 6.34 -3.38
CA TYR A 66 -15.70 6.79 -2.65
C TYR A 66 -16.23 8.17 -3.03
N GLN A 67 -15.46 8.94 -3.81
CA GLN A 67 -15.87 10.23 -4.34
C GLN A 67 -16.22 10.16 -5.83
N ALA A 68 -16.17 8.98 -6.44
CA ALA A 68 -16.53 8.80 -7.84
C ALA A 68 -18.03 8.98 -8.06
N SER A 69 -18.40 9.25 -9.31
CA SER A 69 -19.81 9.33 -9.68
C SER A 69 -20.50 7.97 -9.49
N CYS A 70 -21.80 7.99 -9.17
CA CYS A 70 -22.54 6.73 -9.00
C CYS A 70 -22.55 5.87 -10.27
N GLY A 71 -22.56 6.46 -11.47
CA GLY A 71 -22.47 5.69 -12.72
C GLY A 71 -21.11 4.99 -12.92
N GLU A 72 -20.01 5.59 -12.47
CA GLU A 72 -18.70 4.93 -12.50
C GLU A 72 -18.56 3.86 -11.43
N LEU A 73 -19.16 4.07 -10.25
CA LEU A 73 -19.27 3.02 -9.23
C LEU A 73 -20.13 1.86 -9.75
N GLU A 74 -21.24 2.12 -10.43
CA GLU A 74 -22.04 1.08 -11.10
C GLU A 74 -21.24 0.36 -12.19
N THR A 75 -20.42 1.07 -12.97
CA THR A 75 -19.54 0.44 -13.96
C THR A 75 -18.50 -0.47 -13.28
N LEU A 76 -17.92 -0.04 -12.17
CA LEU A 76 -16.98 -0.84 -11.38
C LEU A 76 -17.65 -2.10 -10.82
N LEU A 77 -18.84 -1.95 -10.23
CA LEU A 77 -19.54 -3.04 -9.54
C LEU A 77 -20.21 -4.01 -10.52
N ASN A 78 -20.86 -3.49 -11.56
CA ASN A 78 -21.69 -4.27 -12.47
C ASN A 78 -20.93 -4.67 -13.74
N SER A 79 -20.30 -3.71 -14.43
CA SER A 79 -19.64 -4.00 -15.72
C SER A 79 -18.31 -4.72 -15.55
N LEU A 80 -17.53 -4.37 -14.52
CA LEU A 80 -16.30 -5.10 -14.16
C LEU A 80 -16.55 -6.22 -13.14
N GLY A 81 -17.78 -6.33 -12.61
CA GLY A 81 -18.17 -7.39 -11.68
C GLY A 81 -17.44 -7.35 -10.35
N VAL A 82 -16.94 -6.19 -9.91
CA VAL A 82 -16.16 -6.09 -8.66
C VAL A 82 -17.08 -6.30 -7.46
N GLN A 83 -16.84 -7.38 -6.74
CA GLN A 83 -17.59 -7.72 -5.51
C GLN A 83 -16.82 -7.35 -4.24
N ARG A 84 -15.49 -7.16 -4.34
CA ARG A 84 -14.62 -6.86 -3.19
C ARG A 84 -13.79 -5.61 -3.38
N LEU A 85 -13.88 -4.75 -2.38
CA LEU A 85 -13.02 -3.58 -2.19
C LEU A 85 -12.10 -3.81 -1.01
N VAL A 86 -10.79 -3.66 -1.21
CA VAL A 86 -9.79 -3.70 -0.13
C VAL A 86 -9.26 -2.30 0.13
N ASP A 87 -9.69 -1.71 1.24
CA ASP A 87 -9.32 -0.35 1.64
C ASP A 87 -8.09 -0.38 2.56
N LEU A 88 -6.96 0.09 2.02
CA LEU A 88 -5.68 0.16 2.71
C LEU A 88 -5.47 1.48 3.47
N ARG A 89 -6.47 2.38 3.46
CA ARG A 89 -6.39 3.67 4.13
C ARG A 89 -6.35 3.51 5.64
N THR A 90 -5.77 4.51 6.29
CA THR A 90 -5.79 4.58 7.75
C THR A 90 -7.22 4.85 8.25
N ASP A 91 -7.48 4.53 9.52
CA ASP A 91 -8.75 4.89 10.18
C ASP A 91 -9.02 6.40 10.13
N TYR A 92 -7.98 7.23 10.10
CA TYR A 92 -8.11 8.68 9.97
C TYR A 92 -8.67 9.07 8.59
N GLU A 93 -8.05 8.58 7.52
CA GLU A 93 -8.47 8.84 6.14
C GLU A 93 -9.88 8.29 5.85
N TRP A 94 -10.26 7.17 6.45
CA TRP A 94 -11.61 6.62 6.36
C TRP A 94 -12.68 7.57 6.92
N ASN A 95 -12.38 8.18 8.07
CA ASN A 95 -13.32 9.11 8.70
C ASN A 95 -13.42 10.44 7.94
N GLU A 96 -12.44 10.77 7.08
CA GLU A 96 -12.48 11.95 6.21
C GLU A 96 -13.24 11.70 4.90
N ASP A 97 -12.97 10.61 4.18
CA ASP A 97 -13.78 10.24 3.01
C ASP A 97 -14.72 9.08 3.35
N VAL A 98 -15.89 9.45 3.85
CA VAL A 98 -17.00 8.53 4.10
C VAL A 98 -17.45 7.92 2.76
N PRO A 99 -17.75 6.61 2.72
CA PRO A 99 -18.25 5.95 1.51
C PRO A 99 -19.49 6.67 0.94
N SER A 100 -19.54 6.88 -0.37
CA SER A 100 -20.71 7.42 -1.06
C SER A 100 -21.95 6.53 -0.87
N GLN A 101 -23.15 7.08 -1.07
CA GLN A 101 -24.43 6.33 -1.01
C GLN A 101 -24.39 5.03 -1.82
N CYS A 102 -23.77 5.04 -3.00
CA CYS A 102 -23.68 3.91 -3.93
C CYS A 102 -22.85 2.72 -3.39
N VAL A 103 -22.07 2.91 -2.31
CA VAL A 103 -21.38 1.83 -1.58
C VAL A 103 -21.79 1.77 -0.11
N ALA A 104 -22.77 2.57 0.32
CA ALA A 104 -23.20 2.65 1.72
C ALA A 104 -23.91 1.37 2.21
N ALA A 105 -24.48 0.59 1.29
CA ALA A 105 -25.11 -0.70 1.58
C ALA A 105 -24.13 -1.89 1.58
N ALA A 106 -22.83 -1.63 1.47
CA ALA A 106 -21.79 -2.65 1.47
C ALA A 106 -21.61 -3.27 2.87
N THR A 107 -21.29 -4.56 2.91
CA THR A 107 -20.85 -5.20 4.14
C THR A 107 -19.42 -4.75 4.43
N VAL A 108 -19.16 -4.24 5.63
CA VAL A 108 -17.83 -3.72 5.99
C VAL A 108 -17.17 -4.64 7.02
N TRP A 109 -15.98 -5.10 6.67
CA TRP A 109 -15.10 -5.90 7.50
C TRP A 109 -13.88 -5.07 7.89
N LYS A 110 -13.39 -5.22 9.13
CA LYS A 110 -12.21 -4.54 9.64
C LYS A 110 -11.21 -5.55 10.17
N ALA A 111 -9.96 -5.41 9.73
CA ALA A 111 -8.86 -6.20 10.27
C ALA A 111 -8.59 -5.83 11.73
N LYS A 112 -8.62 -6.83 12.60
CA LYS A 112 -8.35 -6.72 14.03
C LYS A 112 -7.12 -7.57 14.37
N GLU A 113 -6.14 -6.96 15.01
CA GLU A 113 -4.95 -7.69 15.48
C GLU A 113 -5.32 -8.48 16.74
N ILE A 114 -5.34 -9.81 16.64
CA ILE A 114 -5.67 -10.74 17.75
C ILE A 114 -4.42 -11.34 18.40
N GLY A 115 -3.28 -11.26 17.72
CA GLY A 115 -1.98 -11.69 18.20
C GLY A 115 -0.89 -10.93 17.45
N ARG A 116 0.38 -11.08 17.85
CA ARG A 116 1.49 -10.35 17.22
C ARG A 116 1.55 -10.64 15.72
N ASN A 117 1.20 -9.65 14.89
CA ASN A 117 1.08 -9.79 13.43
C ASN A 117 0.03 -10.81 12.94
N ILE A 118 -0.91 -11.23 13.80
CA ILE A 118 -2.01 -12.13 13.44
C ILE A 118 -3.29 -11.31 13.42
N TYR A 119 -3.99 -11.36 12.28
CA TYR A 119 -5.17 -10.56 12.00
C TYR A 119 -6.36 -11.44 11.67
N GLU A 120 -7.51 -11.03 12.18
CA GLU A 120 -8.81 -11.59 11.86
C GLU A 120 -9.72 -10.49 11.29
N MET A 121 -10.66 -10.87 10.43
CA MET A 121 -11.66 -9.95 9.89
C MET A 121 -12.89 -9.92 10.78
N GLU A 122 -13.11 -8.78 11.43
CA GLU A 122 -14.31 -8.52 12.23
C GLU A 122 -15.33 -7.78 11.36
N LYS A 123 -16.54 -8.31 11.25
CA LYS A 123 -17.63 -7.58 10.58
C LYS A 123 -18.08 -6.42 11.46
N ILE A 124 -18.09 -5.22 10.91
CA ILE A 124 -18.47 -3.99 11.64
C ILE A 124 -19.74 -3.33 11.10
N VAL A 125 -20.14 -3.64 9.86
CA VAL A 125 -21.40 -3.18 9.26
C VAL A 125 -22.00 -4.33 8.45
N ASP A 126 -23.26 -4.65 8.70
CA ASP A 126 -24.03 -5.58 7.87
C ASP A 126 -24.59 -4.84 6.65
N GLY A 127 -24.21 -5.32 5.47
CA GLY A 127 -24.71 -4.83 4.19
C GLY A 127 -25.81 -5.73 3.63
N LYS A 128 -26.14 -5.51 2.36
CA LYS A 128 -27.05 -6.40 1.62
C LYS A 128 -26.44 -7.80 1.43
N PRO A 129 -27.24 -8.88 1.53
CA PRO A 129 -26.82 -10.22 1.11
C PRO A 129 -26.30 -10.20 -0.33
N ASP A 130 -25.20 -10.91 -0.59
CA ASP A 130 -24.53 -11.00 -1.90
C ASP A 130 -24.14 -9.63 -2.52
N GLY A 131 -24.09 -8.59 -1.69
CA GLY A 131 -23.65 -7.26 -2.08
C GLY A 131 -22.14 -7.07 -1.96
N LEU A 132 -21.70 -5.88 -2.37
CA LEU A 132 -20.32 -5.43 -2.24
C LEU A 132 -19.79 -5.63 -0.81
N SER A 133 -18.58 -6.18 -0.70
CA SER A 133 -17.86 -6.29 0.57
C SER A 133 -16.64 -5.37 0.59
N ILE A 134 -16.52 -4.57 1.64
CA ILE A 134 -15.38 -3.67 1.89
C ILE A 134 -14.54 -4.25 3.02
N PHE A 135 -13.29 -4.58 2.73
CA PHE A 135 -12.31 -5.08 3.69
C PHE A 135 -11.32 -3.98 4.06
N ARG A 136 -11.38 -3.53 5.30
CA ARG A 136 -10.55 -2.42 5.80
C ARG A 136 -9.32 -2.95 6.51
N ILE A 137 -8.15 -2.62 5.96
CA ILE A 137 -6.84 -3.05 6.47
C ILE A 137 -5.94 -1.83 6.56
N SER A 138 -5.87 -1.23 7.75
CA SER A 138 -5.17 0.04 7.98
C SER A 138 -3.64 -0.10 7.87
N LEU A 139 -3.10 0.14 6.67
CA LEU A 139 -1.67 0.28 6.46
C LEU A 139 -1.20 1.69 6.81
N GLN A 140 -0.03 1.79 7.45
CA GLN A 140 0.55 3.04 7.95
C GLN A 140 -0.19 3.69 9.14
N ALA A 141 -0.90 2.90 9.95
CA ALA A 141 -1.44 3.39 11.22
C ALA A 141 -0.35 4.07 12.07
N TRP A 142 -0.59 5.33 12.47
CA TRP A 142 0.41 6.21 13.07
C TRP A 142 1.23 5.59 14.21
N LYS A 143 0.56 4.92 15.15
CA LYS A 143 1.21 4.28 16.31
C LYS A 143 2.18 3.17 15.86
N LYS A 144 1.77 2.34 14.90
CA LYS A 144 2.56 1.22 14.39
C LYS A 144 3.70 1.72 13.50
N TYR A 145 3.43 2.72 12.66
CA TYR A 145 4.46 3.36 11.83
C TYR A 145 5.56 4.00 12.69
N THR A 146 5.18 4.74 13.75
CA THR A 146 6.15 5.33 14.70
C THR A 146 7.02 4.25 15.33
N ARG A 147 6.43 3.13 15.78
CA ARG A 147 7.18 2.01 16.36
C ARG A 147 8.14 1.39 15.35
N ALA A 148 7.68 1.11 14.15
CA ALA A 148 8.50 0.52 13.08
C ALA A 148 9.66 1.44 12.68
N LEU A 149 9.41 2.76 12.58
CA LEU A 149 10.44 3.75 12.31
C LEU A 149 11.49 3.77 13.41
N VAL A 150 11.07 3.84 14.68
CA VAL A 150 11.98 3.82 15.85
C VAL A 150 12.86 2.57 15.89
N GLN A 151 12.29 1.40 15.55
CA GLN A 151 13.02 0.13 15.51
C GLN A 151 14.06 0.07 14.37
N ARG A 152 13.83 0.80 13.28
CA ARG A 152 14.74 0.84 12.13
C ARG A 152 15.81 1.93 12.25
N LEU A 153 15.50 3.04 12.91
CA LEU A 153 16.41 4.16 13.06
C LEU A 153 17.62 3.80 13.94
N PRO A 154 18.82 4.35 13.65
CA PRO A 154 19.97 4.21 14.53
C PRO A 154 19.66 4.83 15.90
N PHE A 155 20.27 4.27 16.95
CA PHE A 155 19.96 4.60 18.35
C PHE A 155 19.96 6.11 18.64
N HIS A 156 20.96 6.85 18.14
CA HIS A 156 21.05 8.30 18.37
C HIS A 156 19.89 9.10 17.75
N ARG A 157 19.27 8.62 16.66
CA ARG A 157 18.10 9.26 16.02
C ARG A 157 16.78 8.82 16.64
N SER A 158 16.72 7.59 17.17
CA SER A 158 15.53 7.08 17.86
C SER A 158 15.41 7.58 19.30
N LEU A 159 16.53 7.87 19.98
CA LEU A 159 16.60 8.36 21.35
C LEU A 159 15.64 9.54 21.65
N PRO A 160 15.60 10.63 20.85
CA PRO A 160 14.70 11.73 21.13
C PRO A 160 13.22 11.33 21.00
N ILE A 161 12.87 10.43 20.09
CA ILE A 161 11.50 9.93 19.95
C ILE A 161 11.12 9.09 21.17
N LEU A 162 12.02 8.20 21.61
CA LEU A 162 11.86 7.37 22.80
C LEU A 162 11.74 8.21 24.08
N PHE A 163 12.54 9.28 24.21
CA PHE A 163 12.44 10.25 25.30
C PHE A 163 11.03 10.85 25.39
N TRP A 164 10.51 11.37 24.28
CA TRP A 164 9.17 11.97 24.28
C TRP A 164 8.05 10.94 24.46
N LEU A 165 8.22 9.70 23.96
CA LEU A 165 7.29 8.60 24.24
C LEU A 165 7.25 8.25 25.73
N LEU A 166 8.42 8.17 26.39
CA LEU A 166 8.55 7.89 27.81
C LEU A 166 7.96 9.04 28.64
N LEU A 167 8.31 10.29 28.32
CA LEU A 167 7.82 11.47 29.03
C LEU A 167 6.30 11.61 28.90
N ALA A 168 5.75 11.42 27.70
CA ALA A 168 4.30 11.43 27.48
C ALA A 168 3.59 10.34 28.29
N ARG A 169 4.20 9.15 28.42
CA ARG A 169 3.67 8.06 29.26
C ARG A 169 3.70 8.43 30.74
N LEU A 170 4.83 8.97 31.24
CA LEU A 170 4.99 9.38 32.64
C LEU A 170 4.03 10.51 33.03
N LEU A 171 3.89 11.51 32.17
CA LEU A 171 3.01 12.66 32.37
C LEU A 171 1.55 12.41 31.92
N ARG A 172 1.22 11.19 31.50
CA ARG A 172 -0.11 10.77 31.03
C ARG A 172 -0.70 11.70 29.95
N TRP A 173 0.14 12.19 29.05
CA TRP A 173 -0.29 13.03 27.94
C TRP A 173 -1.15 12.25 26.95
N LYS A 174 -2.26 12.85 26.52
CA LYS A 174 -3.11 12.27 25.46
C LYS A 174 -2.45 12.51 24.09
N PRO A 175 -2.39 11.49 23.21
CA PRO A 175 -1.91 11.68 21.84
C PRO A 175 -2.90 12.55 21.03
N PRO A 176 -2.43 13.26 19.98
CA PRO A 176 -1.07 13.28 19.47
C PRO A 176 -0.13 14.18 20.30
N VAL A 177 1.11 13.71 20.52
CA VAL A 177 2.16 14.51 21.15
C VAL A 177 2.97 15.20 20.05
N PRO A 178 2.92 16.54 19.90
CA PRO A 178 3.54 17.26 18.79
C PRO A 178 5.03 16.96 18.64
N GLN A 179 5.77 16.85 19.75
CA GLN A 179 7.20 16.58 19.74
C GLN A 179 7.56 15.20 19.17
N ILE A 180 6.69 14.20 19.37
CA ILE A 180 6.82 12.87 18.75
C ILE A 180 6.49 12.98 17.27
N ARG A 181 5.36 13.63 16.95
CA ARG A 181 4.90 13.82 15.57
C ARG A 181 5.93 14.50 14.70
N ASP A 182 6.41 15.66 15.12
CA ASP A 182 7.30 16.47 14.32
C ASP A 182 8.66 15.78 14.12
N ARG A 183 9.11 14.96 15.09
CA ARG A 183 10.32 14.13 14.95
C ARG A 183 10.12 12.99 13.95
N VAL A 184 9.02 12.25 14.06
CA VAL A 184 8.67 11.18 13.11
C VAL A 184 8.57 11.73 11.69
N ILE A 185 7.94 12.89 11.51
CA ILE A 185 7.84 13.58 10.22
C ILE A 185 9.23 14.00 9.72
N ARG A 186 10.08 14.58 10.57
CA ARG A 186 11.44 14.96 10.18
C ARG A 186 12.28 13.78 9.69
N GLU A 187 12.27 12.67 10.42
CA GLU A 187 13.01 11.47 9.99
C GLU A 187 12.40 10.86 8.72
N SER A 188 11.08 10.86 8.59
CA SER A 188 10.42 10.42 7.35
C SER A 188 10.81 11.31 6.16
N ASN A 189 10.83 12.63 6.33
CA ASN A 189 11.30 13.56 5.29
C ASN A 189 12.78 13.39 4.95
N ARG A 190 13.61 13.05 5.93
CA ARG A 190 15.03 12.80 5.71
C ARG A 190 15.22 11.62 4.76
N GLU A 191 14.52 10.51 5.00
CA GLU A 191 14.69 9.28 4.23
C GLU A 191 13.78 9.16 3.00
N GLY A 192 12.78 10.03 2.88
CA GLY A 192 11.84 10.10 1.76
C GLY A 192 11.01 8.82 1.56
N LEU A 193 10.60 8.58 0.31
CA LEU A 193 9.82 7.39 -0.06
C LEU A 193 10.53 6.09 0.26
N ARG A 194 11.86 6.04 0.10
CA ARG A 194 12.67 4.85 0.45
C ARG A 194 12.46 4.47 1.91
N GLY A 195 12.72 5.38 2.84
CA GLY A 195 12.57 5.10 4.28
C GLY A 195 11.13 4.77 4.66
N MET A 196 10.16 5.44 4.03
CA MET A 196 8.74 5.13 4.25
C MET A 196 8.39 3.71 3.81
N TYR A 197 8.83 3.27 2.62
CA TYR A 197 8.53 1.94 2.10
C TYR A 197 9.20 0.85 2.93
N THR A 198 10.47 1.01 3.30
CA THR A 198 11.15 0.06 4.19
C THR A 198 10.48 -0.02 5.56
N THR A 199 10.02 1.11 6.10
CA THR A 199 9.28 1.15 7.37
C THR A 199 7.94 0.41 7.28
N VAL A 200 7.22 0.53 6.15
CA VAL A 200 5.98 -0.22 5.93
C VAL A 200 6.25 -1.72 5.84
N LEU A 201 7.21 -2.12 5.00
CA LEU A 201 7.55 -3.53 4.80
C LEU A 201 8.06 -4.20 6.10
N ASP A 202 8.83 -3.48 6.91
CA ASP A 202 9.34 -4.04 8.17
C ASP A 202 8.28 -4.07 9.27
N GLY A 203 7.38 -3.09 9.28
CA GLY A 203 6.45 -2.84 10.37
C GLY A 203 5.04 -3.43 10.22
N PHE A 204 4.56 -3.69 9.00
CA PHE A 204 3.15 -4.00 8.70
C PHE A 204 2.96 -5.39 8.08
N LYS A 205 3.82 -6.33 8.48
CA LYS A 205 3.89 -7.69 7.92
C LYS A 205 2.58 -8.47 8.03
N GLY A 206 1.90 -8.36 9.18
CA GLY A 206 0.62 -9.04 9.41
C GLY A 206 -0.51 -8.44 8.58
N GLU A 207 -0.58 -7.11 8.45
CA GLU A 207 -1.56 -6.42 7.61
C GLU A 207 -1.33 -6.74 6.12
N ILE A 208 -0.07 -6.83 5.69
CA ILE A 208 0.28 -7.25 4.33
C ILE A 208 -0.20 -8.68 4.08
N ALA A 209 0.08 -9.63 4.96
CA ALA A 209 -0.42 -11.00 4.83
C ALA A 209 -1.95 -11.06 4.82
N CYS A 210 -2.59 -10.31 5.72
CA CYS A 210 -4.04 -10.21 5.80
C CYS A 210 -4.64 -9.66 4.48
N THR A 211 -4.03 -8.63 3.90
CA THR A 211 -4.41 -8.07 2.60
C THR A 211 -4.33 -9.11 1.49
N LEU A 212 -3.21 -9.83 1.41
CA LEU A 212 -3.01 -10.86 0.39
C LEU A 212 -3.97 -12.04 0.56
N ARG A 213 -4.36 -12.39 1.79
CA ARG A 213 -5.38 -13.42 2.05
C ARG A 213 -6.77 -13.00 1.59
N VAL A 214 -7.18 -11.75 1.81
CA VAL A 214 -8.47 -11.25 1.30
C VAL A 214 -8.49 -11.26 -0.24
N ILE A 215 -7.38 -10.89 -0.87
CA ILE A 215 -7.23 -10.98 -2.33
C ILE A 215 -7.30 -12.44 -2.78
N LEU A 216 -6.58 -13.35 -2.11
CA LEU A 216 -6.62 -14.79 -2.39
C LEU A 216 -8.05 -15.34 -2.29
N GLU A 217 -8.78 -15.04 -1.22
CA GLU A 217 -10.17 -15.47 -1.05
C GLU A 217 -11.08 -14.98 -2.19
N ALA A 218 -10.82 -13.78 -2.73
CA ALA A 218 -11.57 -13.24 -3.87
C ALA A 218 -11.30 -14.05 -5.13
N VAL A 219 -10.01 -14.29 -5.37
CA VAL A 219 -9.53 -15.06 -6.51
C VAL A 219 -10.05 -16.50 -6.47
N GLU A 220 -10.06 -17.15 -5.31
CA GLU A 220 -10.56 -18.52 -5.12
C GLU A 220 -12.08 -18.63 -5.39
N ARG A 221 -12.83 -17.57 -5.07
CA ARG A 221 -14.27 -17.47 -5.39
C ARG A 221 -14.55 -16.97 -6.81
N GLY A 222 -13.51 -16.72 -7.60
CA GLY A 222 -13.65 -16.20 -8.96
C GLY A 222 -14.11 -14.73 -9.02
N GLU A 223 -14.12 -14.02 -7.90
CA GLU A 223 -14.61 -12.65 -7.77
C GLU A 223 -13.52 -11.62 -8.12
N PRO A 224 -13.79 -10.69 -9.05
CA PRO A 224 -12.93 -9.55 -9.27
C PRO A 224 -12.77 -8.69 -8.01
N VAL A 225 -11.52 -8.35 -7.69
CA VAL A 225 -11.16 -7.56 -6.50
C VAL A 225 -10.46 -6.27 -6.87
N THR A 226 -10.85 -5.18 -6.21
CA THR A 226 -10.17 -3.88 -6.33
C THR A 226 -9.57 -3.48 -5.00
N PHE A 227 -8.30 -3.08 -4.98
CA PHE A 227 -7.64 -2.59 -3.77
C PHE A 227 -7.08 -1.19 -3.96
N PHE A 228 -7.16 -0.37 -2.91
CA PHE A 228 -6.82 1.05 -3.00
C PHE A 228 -6.30 1.61 -1.69
N CYS A 229 -5.68 2.78 -1.78
CA CYS A 229 -5.43 3.65 -0.63
C CYS A 229 -6.00 5.03 -0.97
N LYS A 230 -5.47 6.14 -0.43
CA LYS A 230 -5.97 7.47 -0.80
C LYS A 230 -5.73 7.82 -2.27
N LEU A 231 -4.48 7.72 -2.73
CA LEU A 231 -4.07 8.04 -4.10
C LEU A 231 -3.84 6.81 -4.99
N GLY A 232 -3.90 5.61 -4.41
CA GLY A 232 -3.60 4.38 -5.15
C GLY A 232 -2.12 4.21 -5.52
N LYS A 233 -1.21 4.98 -4.90
CA LYS A 233 0.21 5.01 -5.24
C LYS A 233 1.06 4.18 -4.29
N ASP A 234 1.19 4.61 -3.04
CA ASP A 234 2.21 4.09 -2.11
C ASP A 234 1.85 2.72 -1.53
N ARG A 235 0.87 2.67 -0.61
CA ARG A 235 0.39 1.42 0.01
C ARG A 235 -0.11 0.43 -1.04
N THR A 236 -0.90 0.91 -1.99
CA THR A 236 -1.36 0.15 -3.16
C THR A 236 -0.20 -0.34 -4.02
N GLY A 237 0.83 0.50 -4.25
CA GLY A 237 2.01 0.10 -5.01
C GLY A 237 2.81 -1.01 -4.34
N LEU A 238 2.98 -0.95 -3.02
CA LEU A 238 3.65 -2.02 -2.27
C LEU A 238 2.86 -3.34 -2.34
N ILE A 239 1.53 -3.30 -2.19
CA ILE A 239 0.70 -4.51 -2.36
C ILE A 239 0.75 -5.03 -3.80
N SER A 240 0.69 -4.13 -4.79
CA SER A 240 0.80 -4.50 -6.21
C SER A 240 2.13 -5.18 -6.52
N MET A 241 3.24 -4.63 -6.02
CA MET A 241 4.58 -5.20 -6.15
C MET A 241 4.65 -6.63 -5.58
N LEU A 242 4.02 -6.88 -4.45
CA LEU A 242 3.98 -8.22 -3.84
C LEU A 242 3.09 -9.19 -4.62
N VAL A 243 1.92 -8.76 -5.10
CA VAL A 243 1.03 -9.60 -5.94
C VAL A 243 1.71 -9.93 -7.27
N LEU A 244 2.28 -8.93 -7.96
CA LEU A 244 3.02 -9.12 -9.20
C LEU A 244 4.21 -10.06 -9.01
N SER A 245 4.92 -9.95 -7.88
CA SER A 245 6.00 -10.89 -7.53
C SER A 245 5.51 -12.33 -7.39
N CYS A 246 4.36 -12.56 -6.72
CA CYS A 246 3.75 -13.90 -6.66
C CYS A 246 3.41 -14.43 -8.06
N CYS A 247 2.98 -13.55 -8.96
CA CYS A 247 2.66 -13.88 -10.34
C CYS A 247 3.91 -14.02 -11.24
N GLY A 248 5.13 -13.82 -10.72
CA GLY A 248 6.36 -13.98 -11.47
C GLY A 248 6.66 -12.83 -12.45
N ALA A 249 6.08 -11.64 -12.22
CA ALA A 249 6.44 -10.45 -12.96
C ALA A 249 7.91 -10.08 -12.76
N SER A 250 8.54 -9.50 -13.78
CA SER A 250 9.91 -9.01 -13.65
C SER A 250 9.98 -7.76 -12.77
N GLU A 251 11.18 -7.41 -12.29
CA GLU A 251 11.34 -6.14 -11.57
C GLU A 251 11.04 -4.93 -12.47
N GLN A 252 11.28 -5.05 -13.77
CA GLN A 252 10.96 -4.02 -14.75
C GLN A 252 9.43 -3.83 -14.88
N ASP A 253 8.67 -4.91 -14.93
CA ASP A 253 7.20 -4.85 -14.96
C ASP A 253 6.64 -4.17 -13.70
N ILE A 254 7.15 -4.57 -12.52
CA ILE A 254 6.73 -4.03 -11.23
C ILE A 254 7.01 -2.53 -11.12
N ILE A 255 8.21 -2.11 -11.49
CA ILE A 255 8.60 -0.69 -11.41
C ILE A 255 7.82 0.11 -12.47
N SER A 256 7.61 -0.43 -13.68
CA SER A 256 6.84 0.25 -14.73
C SER A 256 5.37 0.43 -14.31
N ASP A 257 4.75 -0.57 -13.69
CA ASP A 257 3.41 -0.41 -13.11
C ASP A 257 3.36 0.71 -12.06
N TYR A 258 4.36 0.78 -11.20
CA TYR A 258 4.43 1.79 -10.14
C TYR A 258 4.60 3.21 -10.71
N VAL A 259 5.49 3.39 -11.69
CA VAL A 259 5.80 4.70 -12.29
C VAL A 259 4.59 5.31 -13.01
N ARG A 260 3.63 4.50 -13.48
CA ARG A 260 2.34 4.99 -14.02
C ARG A 260 1.54 5.85 -13.04
N SER A 261 1.86 5.81 -11.75
CA SER A 261 1.26 6.67 -10.72
C SER A 261 1.98 8.02 -10.54
N ARG A 262 2.93 8.40 -11.40
CA ARG A 262 3.76 9.62 -11.24
C ARG A 262 2.97 10.93 -11.38
N ASP A 263 1.99 10.98 -12.28
CA ASP A 263 1.29 12.20 -12.67
C ASP A 263 -0.05 12.39 -11.98
N ILE A 264 -0.37 11.53 -11.00
CA ILE A 264 -1.59 11.70 -10.21
C ILE A 264 -1.45 13.02 -9.44
N PRO A 265 -2.34 14.00 -9.68
CA PRO A 265 -2.25 15.29 -9.01
C PRO A 265 -2.26 15.06 -7.51
N ASP A 266 -1.19 15.51 -6.88
CA ASP A 266 -0.99 15.40 -5.46
C ASP A 266 -2.20 16.02 -4.74
N LEU A 267 -2.88 15.21 -3.94
CA LEU A 267 -3.96 15.64 -3.09
C LEU A 267 -3.50 16.70 -2.07
N HIS A 268 -2.18 16.92 -1.89
CA HIS A 268 -1.65 18.08 -1.18
C HIS A 268 -2.00 19.45 -1.79
N LYS A 269 -2.48 19.51 -3.05
CA LYS A 269 -3.06 20.74 -3.63
C LYS A 269 -4.52 20.96 -3.28
N ASP A 270 -5.22 19.96 -2.74
CA ASP A 270 -6.56 20.14 -2.19
C ASP A 270 -6.43 20.82 -0.82
N ARG A 271 -7.13 21.95 -0.62
CA ARG A 271 -7.01 22.79 0.60
C ARG A 271 -7.32 22.01 1.89
N SER A 272 -8.05 20.89 1.77
CA SER A 272 -8.41 19.95 2.84
C SER A 272 -7.19 19.22 3.45
N LEU A 273 -6.10 19.01 2.69
CA LEU A 273 -4.90 18.28 3.13
C LEU A 273 -3.73 19.16 3.58
N LYS A 274 -3.96 20.47 3.75
CA LYS A 274 -3.09 21.34 4.56
C LYS A 274 -2.86 20.79 5.99
N LYS A 275 -3.61 19.77 6.43
CA LYS A 275 -3.48 19.10 7.73
C LYS A 275 -2.47 17.95 7.78
N LEU A 276 -1.90 17.48 6.65
CA LEU A 276 -0.65 16.69 6.66
C LEU A 276 0.57 17.61 6.88
N VAL A 277 0.48 18.48 7.89
CA VAL A 277 1.45 19.53 8.21
C VAL A 277 2.82 18.89 8.42
N GLY A 278 3.74 19.12 7.48
CA GLY A 278 5.16 18.87 7.65
C GLY A 278 5.80 17.82 6.75
N PHE A 279 5.06 17.00 5.97
CA PHE A 279 5.70 16.13 4.96
C PHE A 279 6.16 16.94 3.73
N ASP A 280 7.34 16.61 3.20
CA ASP A 280 7.91 17.30 2.04
C ASP A 280 7.23 16.86 0.73
N ALA A 281 6.32 17.69 0.22
CA ALA A 281 5.58 17.41 -1.01
C ALA A 281 6.51 17.07 -2.21
N LYS A 282 7.71 17.65 -2.31
CA LYS A 282 8.63 17.32 -3.42
C LYS A 282 9.12 15.89 -3.34
N LYS A 283 9.33 15.37 -2.13
CA LYS A 283 9.82 13.99 -1.91
C LYS A 283 8.71 12.95 -2.01
N PHE A 284 7.46 13.32 -1.69
CA PHE A 284 6.36 12.38 -1.55
C PHE A 284 5.28 12.47 -2.63
N SER A 285 5.29 13.49 -3.51
CA SER A 285 4.24 13.69 -4.52
C SER A 285 4.28 12.68 -5.66
N GLN A 286 5.47 12.38 -6.21
CA GLN A 286 5.63 11.54 -7.39
C GLN A 286 5.74 10.04 -7.08
N ALA A 287 5.78 9.22 -8.14
CA ALA A 287 6.06 7.78 -8.10
C ALA A 287 7.39 7.46 -8.83
N PRO A 288 8.56 7.86 -8.29
CA PRO A 288 9.82 7.71 -9.02
C PRO A 288 10.32 6.25 -9.00
N ALA A 289 10.83 5.76 -10.12
CA ALA A 289 11.30 4.37 -10.28
C ALA A 289 12.25 3.91 -9.16
N HIS A 290 13.17 4.79 -8.74
CA HIS A 290 14.14 4.49 -7.69
C HIS A 290 13.51 4.16 -6.33
N ALA A 291 12.30 4.66 -6.03
CA ALA A 291 11.62 4.35 -4.77
C ALA A 291 11.14 2.89 -4.73
N MET A 292 10.51 2.41 -5.81
CA MET A 292 10.10 1.01 -5.92
C MET A 292 11.31 0.08 -6.04
N HIS A 293 12.33 0.47 -6.79
CA HIS A 293 13.60 -0.26 -6.85
C HIS A 293 14.23 -0.43 -5.46
N ALA A 294 14.29 0.64 -4.66
CA ALA A 294 14.83 0.56 -3.30
C ALA A 294 14.00 -0.33 -2.37
N ALA A 295 12.69 -0.42 -2.57
CA ALA A 295 11.83 -1.35 -1.83
C ALA A 295 12.11 -2.81 -2.19
N LEU A 296 12.24 -3.14 -3.49
CA LEU A 296 12.64 -4.47 -3.95
C LEU A 296 14.04 -4.85 -3.46
N GLN A 297 14.99 -3.92 -3.53
CA GLN A 297 16.35 -4.11 -3.02
C GLN A 297 16.35 -4.38 -1.50
N HIS A 298 15.54 -3.64 -0.73
CA HIS A 298 15.38 -3.89 0.71
C HIS A 298 14.87 -5.32 0.98
N LEU A 299 13.84 -5.77 0.24
CA LEU A 299 13.33 -7.13 0.37
C LEU A 299 14.40 -8.18 0.04
N ARG A 300 15.19 -7.94 -1.02
CA ARG A 300 16.31 -8.83 -1.41
C ARG A 300 17.39 -8.89 -0.33
N CYS A 301 17.93 -7.75 0.08
CA CYS A 301 19.06 -7.67 1.02
C CYS A 301 18.68 -8.10 2.44
N ARG A 302 17.48 -7.75 2.92
CA ARG A 302 17.07 -8.00 4.31
C ARG A 302 16.42 -9.36 4.52
N TYR A 303 15.65 -9.82 3.52
CA TYR A 303 14.79 -11.00 3.65
C TYR A 303 15.09 -12.10 2.62
N GLY A 304 16.05 -11.90 1.70
CA GLY A 304 16.34 -12.86 0.64
C GLY A 304 15.34 -12.83 -0.53
N GLY A 305 14.54 -11.78 -0.65
CA GLY A 305 13.58 -11.57 -1.73
C GLY A 305 12.11 -11.59 -1.28
N THR A 306 11.20 -11.25 -2.20
CA THR A 306 9.76 -11.12 -1.95
C THR A 306 9.13 -12.43 -1.49
N ARG A 307 9.45 -13.56 -2.15
CA ARG A 307 8.96 -14.90 -1.80
C ARG A 307 9.25 -15.29 -0.35
N ARG A 308 10.50 -15.09 0.08
CA ARG A 308 10.97 -15.43 1.43
C ARG A 308 10.44 -14.44 2.47
N TYR A 309 10.40 -13.14 2.14
CA TYR A 309 9.74 -12.12 2.96
C TYR A 309 8.28 -12.49 3.27
N LEU A 310 7.50 -12.85 2.26
CA LEU A 310 6.09 -13.24 2.44
C LEU A 310 5.96 -14.49 3.30
N ALA A 311 6.74 -15.54 3.02
CA ALA A 311 6.63 -16.82 3.71
C ALA A 311 7.12 -16.74 5.17
N GLU A 312 8.30 -16.17 5.41
CA GLU A 312 8.98 -16.24 6.71
C GLU A 312 8.71 -15.01 7.60
N ALA A 313 8.51 -13.83 7.00
CA ALA A 313 8.32 -12.60 7.77
C ALA A 313 6.84 -12.19 7.89
N CYS A 314 6.07 -12.29 6.80
CA CYS A 314 4.63 -11.98 6.82
C CYS A 314 3.77 -13.15 7.28
N GLY A 315 4.25 -14.38 7.10
CA GLY A 315 3.46 -15.59 7.34
C GLY A 315 2.44 -15.88 6.24
N PHE A 316 2.62 -15.34 5.03
CA PHE A 316 1.86 -15.70 3.83
C PHE A 316 2.63 -16.82 3.10
N SER A 317 2.24 -18.06 3.38
CA SER A 317 2.95 -19.28 3.05
C SER A 317 3.22 -19.45 1.56
N LEU A 318 4.18 -20.32 1.23
CA LEU A 318 4.47 -20.66 -0.17
C LEU A 318 3.26 -21.25 -0.90
N ASN A 319 2.42 -22.00 -0.20
CA ASN A 319 1.18 -22.54 -0.74
C ASN A 319 0.17 -21.43 -1.07
N GLU A 320 -0.06 -20.49 -0.15
CA GLU A 320 -0.94 -19.34 -0.41
C GLU A 320 -0.42 -18.48 -1.58
N GLN A 321 0.90 -18.28 -1.70
CA GLN A 321 1.51 -17.60 -2.84
C GLN A 321 1.24 -18.32 -4.17
N GLN A 322 1.37 -19.65 -4.18
CA GLN A 322 1.09 -20.47 -5.37
C GLN A 322 -0.40 -20.47 -5.74
N LEU A 323 -1.30 -20.55 -4.76
CA LEU A 323 -2.75 -20.49 -4.98
C LEU A 323 -3.16 -19.13 -5.55
N LEU A 324 -2.62 -18.03 -4.99
CA LEU A 324 -2.87 -16.68 -5.48
C LEU A 324 -2.40 -16.55 -6.93
N ALA A 325 -1.16 -16.94 -7.21
CA ALA A 325 -0.61 -16.90 -8.56
C ALA A 325 -1.40 -17.76 -9.54
N LYS A 326 -1.78 -18.99 -9.14
CA LYS A 326 -2.58 -19.90 -9.94
C LYS A 326 -3.93 -19.27 -10.28
N GLY A 327 -4.69 -18.82 -9.29
CA GLY A 327 -6.03 -18.28 -9.52
C GLY A 327 -6.03 -16.97 -10.33
N LEU A 328 -4.97 -16.17 -10.25
CA LEU A 328 -4.79 -14.99 -11.11
C LEU A 328 -4.35 -15.36 -12.54
N ARG A 329 -3.60 -16.45 -12.72
CA ARG A 329 -3.14 -16.94 -14.04
C ARG A 329 -4.18 -17.75 -14.79
N THR A 330 -5.00 -18.50 -14.07
CA THR A 330 -6.03 -19.32 -14.67
C THR A 330 -7.27 -18.47 -14.88
N GLY A 331 -7.64 -18.23 -16.14
CA GLY A 331 -8.98 -17.76 -16.46
C GLY A 331 -9.95 -18.88 -16.13
N VAL A 332 -10.61 -18.83 -14.98
CA VAL A 332 -11.62 -19.82 -14.66
C VAL A 332 -12.97 -19.18 -14.39
N SER A 333 -13.92 -19.59 -15.23
CA SER A 333 -15.21 -20.11 -14.79
C SER A 333 -14.92 -21.46 -14.11
N LEU A 334 -14.69 -21.45 -12.79
CA LEU A 334 -14.82 -22.68 -12.00
C LEU A 334 -16.26 -22.73 -11.54
N MET A 335 -17.03 -23.56 -12.27
CA MET A 335 -18.35 -24.14 -11.97
C MET A 335 -19.33 -23.32 -11.14
#